data_AF-A0A7S3RT56-F1
#
_entry.id   AF-A0A7S3RT56-F1
#
_cell.length_a   1.000
_cell.length_b   1.000
_cell.length_c   1.000
_cell.angle_alpha   90.00
_cell.angle_beta   90.00
_cell.angle_gamma   90.00
#
_symmetry.space_group_name_H-M   'P 1'
#
loop_
_entity.id
_entity.type
_entity.pdbx_description
1 polymer ?
#
loop_
_entity_poly.entity_id
_entity_poly.type
_entity_poly.pdbx_seq_one_letter_code
_entity_poly.pdbx_strand_id
1 'polypeptide(L)'
;MRVHKNQVELLPLICTATLIAGFSLPLTTLVLVAIHTIARIAYVIAYSRGGPNARAIPAAIIFLTMIAITLIAFFGSIVMSVIEPKASITLSMMASDISNMGMGM
;
A
#
# COMPACT_ATOMS: atom_id res chain seq x y z
N MET A 1 -19.54 -6.31 -20.42
CA MET A 1 -18.25 -6.98 -20.10
C MET A 1 -17.05 -6.06 -19.83
N ARG A 2 -17.10 -4.73 -20.06
CA ARG A 2 -15.92 -3.84 -19.85
C ARG A 2 -15.54 -3.60 -18.37
N VAL A 3 -16.54 -3.56 -17.49
CA VAL A 3 -16.33 -3.34 -16.04
C VAL A 3 -15.54 -4.47 -15.38
N HIS A 4 -15.84 -5.72 -15.73
CA HIS A 4 -15.15 -6.88 -15.19
C HIS A 4 -13.69 -6.97 -15.65
N LYS A 5 -13.39 -6.61 -16.91
CA LYS A 5 -12.02 -6.56 -17.43
C LYS A 5 -11.16 -5.52 -16.69
N ASN A 6 -11.68 -4.30 -16.52
CA ASN A 6 -11.02 -3.25 -15.73
C ASN A 6 -10.76 -3.71 -14.29
N GLN A 7 -11.61 -4.58 -13.74
CA GLN A 7 -11.39 -5.12 -12.40
C GLN A 7 -10.25 -6.12 -12.34
N VAL A 8 -10.19 -7.06 -13.28
CA VAL A 8 -9.14 -8.08 -13.36
C VAL A 8 -7.77 -7.45 -13.65
N GLU A 9 -7.72 -6.42 -14.49
CA GLU A 9 -6.48 -5.71 -14.83
C GLU A 9 -5.90 -4.91 -13.64
N LEU A 10 -6.77 -4.36 -12.78
CA LEU A 10 -6.35 -3.54 -11.63
C LEU A 10 -6.12 -4.34 -10.34
N LEU A 11 -6.60 -5.58 -10.26
CA LEU A 11 -6.43 -6.46 -9.11
C LEU A 11 -4.95 -6.71 -8.71
N PRO A 12 -4.04 -7.08 -9.63
CA PRO A 12 -2.64 -7.30 -9.26
C PRO A 12 -1.97 -6.01 -8.74
N LEU A 13 -2.35 -4.85 -9.29
CA LEU A 13 -1.83 -3.56 -8.85
C LEU A 13 -2.30 -3.21 -7.43
N ILE A 14 -3.60 -3.34 -7.14
CA ILE A 14 -4.13 -3.01 -5.81
C ILE A 14 -3.58 -3.97 -4.75
N CYS A 15 -3.42 -5.26 -5.06
CA CYS A 15 -2.87 -6.25 -4.13
C CYS A 15 -1.41 -5.98 -3.77
N THR A 16 -0.57 -5.71 -4.78
CA THR A 16 0.85 -5.42 -4.56
C THR A 16 1.04 -4.09 -3.82
N ALA A 17 0.33 -3.04 -4.22
CA ALA A 17 0.40 -1.74 -3.56
C ALA A 17 -0.10 -1.83 -2.10
N THR A 18 -1.15 -2.60 -1.83
CA THR A 18 -1.68 -2.81 -0.47
C THR A 18 -0.67 -3.53 0.42
N LEU A 19 -0.01 -4.57 -0.09
CA LEU A 19 1.01 -5.29 0.69
C LEU A 19 2.18 -4.36 1.05
N ILE A 20 2.70 -3.60 0.08
CA ILE A 20 3.82 -2.67 0.30
C ILE A 20 3.40 -1.56 1.28
N ALA A 21 2.25 -0.92 1.05
CA ALA A 21 1.73 0.13 1.92
C ALA A 21 1.44 -0.36 3.34
N GLY A 22 0.97 -1.61 3.47
CA GLY A 22 0.63 -2.25 4.74
C GLY A 22 1.84 -2.46 5.65
N PHE A 23 3.02 -2.68 5.08
CA PHE A 23 4.26 -2.77 5.85
C PHE A 23 4.69 -1.43 6.46
N SER A 24 4.42 -0.32 5.78
CA SER A 24 4.82 1.01 6.27
C SER A 24 3.77 1.65 7.19
N LEU A 25 2.49 1.61 6.82
CA LEU A 25 1.39 2.24 7.55
C LEU A 25 0.16 1.31 7.59
N PRO A 26 0.14 0.30 8.48
CA PRO A 26 -0.85 -0.78 8.44
C PRO A 26 -2.29 -0.28 8.67
N LEU A 27 -2.51 0.58 9.68
CA LEU A 27 -3.86 1.05 10.02
C LEU A 27 -4.45 1.95 8.92
N THR A 28 -3.66 2.88 8.39
CA THR A 28 -4.08 3.77 7.30
C THR A 28 -4.39 2.97 6.03
N THR A 29 -3.52 2.00 5.71
CA THR A 29 -3.70 1.13 4.54
C THR A 29 -4.98 0.29 4.66
N LEU A 30 -5.26 -0.27 5.85
CA LEU A 30 -6.48 -1.02 6.11
C LEU A 30 -7.74 -0.19 5.81
N VAL A 31 -7.80 1.04 6.33
CA VAL A 31 -8.96 1.94 6.12
C VAL A 31 -9.11 2.29 4.63
N LEU A 32 -8.03 2.63 3.95
CA LEU A 32 -8.07 2.96 2.52
C LEU A 32 -8.53 1.78 1.66
N VAL A 33 -8.07 0.56 1.97
CA VAL A 33 -8.47 -0.66 1.26
C VAL A 33 -9.93 -1.00 1.53
N ALA A 34 -10.41 -0.80 2.77
CA ALA A 34 -11.83 -0.97 3.09
C ALA A 34 -12.71 0.00 2.27
N ILE A 35 -12.34 1.28 2.22
CA ILE A 35 -13.04 2.30 1.41
C ILE A 35 -13.00 1.92 -0.07
N HIS A 36 -11.83 1.50 -0.59
CA HIS A 36 -11.68 1.05 -1.97
C HIS A 36 -12.62 -0.13 -2.29
N THR A 37 -12.69 -1.12 -1.38
CA THR A 37 -13.52 -2.31 -1.55
C THR A 37 -15.01 -1.96 -1.55
N ILE A 38 -15.46 -1.11 -0.62
CA ILE A 38 -16.84 -0.62 -0.58
C ILE A 38 -17.18 0.17 -1.84
N ALA A 39 -16.28 1.06 -2.29
CA ALA A 39 -16.47 1.82 -3.52
C ALA A 39 -16.58 0.91 -4.76
N ARG A 40 -15.88 -0.23 -4.79
CA ARG A 40 -15.99 -1.22 -5.86
C ARG A 40 -17.33 -1.95 -5.85
N ILE A 41 -17.84 -2.32 -4.68
CA ILE A 41 -19.18 -2.90 -4.55
C ILE A 41 -20.22 -1.89 -5.05
N ALA A 42 -20.12 -0.63 -4.60
CA ALA A 42 -20.99 0.45 -5.05
C ALA A 42 -20.89 0.70 -6.56
N TYR A 43 -19.70 0.61 -7.16
CA TYR A 43 -19.50 0.74 -8.60
C TYR A 43 -20.25 -0.33 -9.39
N VAL A 44 -20.16 -1.60 -8.96
CA VAL A 44 -20.85 -2.71 -9.62
C VAL A 44 -22.37 -2.55 -9.51
N ILE A 45 -22.87 -2.21 -8.31
CA ILE A 45 -24.30 -1.99 -8.08
C ILE A 45 -24.80 -0.81 -8.91
N ALA A 46 -24.10 0.33 -8.88
CA ALA A 46 -24.47 1.53 -9.65
C ALA A 46 -24.47 1.25 -11.16
N TYR A 47 -23.51 0.46 -11.65
CA TYR A 47 -23.47 0.04 -13.04
C TYR A 47 -24.64 -0.86 -13.43
N SER A 48 -25.06 -1.77 -12.54
CA SER A 48 -26.21 -2.66 -12.77
C SER A 48 -27.56 -1.93 -12.76
N ARG A 49 -27.70 -0.87 -11.94
CA ARG A 49 -28.99 -0.20 -11.71
C ARG A 49 -29.21 1.06 -12.56
N GLY A 50 -28.17 1.87 -12.77
CA GLY A 50 -28.30 3.23 -13.32
C GLY A 50 -27.56 3.46 -14.64
N GLY A 51 -27.03 2.40 -15.25
CA GLY A 51 -26.32 2.50 -16.52
C GLY A 51 -25.01 3.33 -16.44
N PRO A 52 -24.52 3.85 -17.57
CA PRO A 52 -23.16 4.39 -17.69
C PRO A 52 -22.91 5.71 -16.94
N ASN A 53 -23.95 6.46 -16.56
CA ASN A 53 -23.81 7.74 -15.85
C ASN A 53 -23.71 7.57 -14.33
N ALA A 54 -24.38 6.56 -13.77
CA ALA A 54 -24.36 6.29 -12.33
C ALA A 54 -22.98 5.79 -11.82
N ARG A 55 -22.08 5.42 -12.72
CA ARG A 55 -20.75 4.87 -12.38
C ARG A 55 -19.69 5.93 -12.06
N ALA A 56 -19.92 7.19 -12.40
CA ALA A 56 -18.88 8.23 -12.38
C ALA A 56 -18.38 8.54 -10.96
N ILE A 57 -19.31 8.68 -10.01
CA ILE A 57 -19.00 8.97 -8.60
C ILE A 57 -18.19 7.81 -7.97
N PRO A 58 -18.66 6.54 -7.99
CA PRO A 58 -17.88 5.46 -7.41
C PRO A 58 -16.56 5.22 -8.18
N ALA A 59 -16.50 5.47 -9.49
CA ALA A 59 -15.23 5.42 -10.23
C ALA A 59 -14.20 6.42 -9.70
N ALA A 60 -14.62 7.65 -9.42
CA ALA A 60 -13.72 8.69 -8.90
C ALA A 60 -13.16 8.29 -7.53
N ILE A 61 -13.99 7.71 -6.65
CA ILE A 61 -13.56 7.23 -5.33
C ILE A 61 -12.55 6.08 -5.48
N ILE A 62 -12.80 5.14 -6.40
CA ILE A 62 -11.88 4.04 -6.70
C ILE A 62 -10.53 4.58 -7.18
N PHE A 63 -10.52 5.56 -8.09
CA PHE A 63 -9.31 6.19 -8.59
C PHE A 63 -8.54 6.93 -7.48
N LEU A 64 -9.24 7.71 -6.66
CA LEU A 64 -8.63 8.48 -5.58
C LEU A 64 -7.98 7.57 -4.53
N THR A 65 -8.70 6.52 -4.11
CA THR A 65 -8.16 5.53 -3.16
C THR A 65 -6.99 4.76 -3.74
N MET A 66 -7.03 4.41 -5.04
CA MET A 66 -5.92 3.73 -5.70
C MET A 66 -4.66 4.61 -5.76
N ILE A 67 -4.80 5.90 -6.10
CA ILE A 67 -3.68 6.84 -6.07
C ILE A 67 -3.12 6.96 -4.66
N ALA A 68 -3.98 7.10 -3.65
CA ALA A 68 -3.54 7.23 -2.26
C ALA A 68 -2.76 5.99 -1.77
N ILE A 69 -3.25 4.78 -2.02
CA ILE A 69 -2.55 3.54 -1.64
C ILE A 69 -1.20 3.43 -2.38
N THR A 70 -1.16 3.79 -3.67
CA THR A 70 0.07 3.73 -4.47
C THR A 70 1.12 4.73 -3.99
N LEU A 71 0.71 5.94 -3.61
CA LEU A 71 1.61 6.94 -3.02
C LEU A 71 2.17 6.47 -1.69
N ILE A 72 1.33 5.92 -0.81
CA ILE A 72 1.78 5.37 0.48
C ILE A 72 2.77 4.23 0.25
N ALA A 73 2.50 3.33 -0.70
CA ALA A 73 3.41 2.25 -1.06
C ALA A 73 4.76 2.78 -1.54
N PHE A 74 4.75 3.80 -2.41
CA PHE A 74 5.96 4.39 -2.95
C PHE A 74 6.81 5.09 -1.88
N PHE A 75 6.20 6.00 -1.10
CA PHE A 75 6.91 6.69 -0.02
C PHE A 75 7.34 5.73 1.10
N GLY A 76 6.49 4.77 1.45
CA GLY A 76 6.79 3.73 2.43
C GLY A 76 8.01 2.89 2.03
N SER A 77 8.09 2.49 0.76
CA SER A 77 9.24 1.75 0.22
C SER A 77 10.54 2.58 0.29
N ILE A 78 10.48 3.88 0.01
CA ILE A 78 11.67 4.77 0.09
C ILE A 78 12.13 4.86 1.55
N VAL A 79 11.21 5.10 2.48
CA VAL A 79 11.54 5.22 3.91
C VAL A 79 12.18 3.94 4.45
N MET A 80 11.60 2.77 4.14
CA MET A 80 12.14 1.48 4.59
C MET A 80 13.53 1.21 3.99
N SER A 81 13.72 1.48 2.69
CA SER A 81 15.02 1.25 2.03
C SER A 81 16.15 2.16 2.54
N VAL A 82 15.85 3.33 3.09
CA VAL A 82 16.87 4.28 3.57
C VAL A 82 17.17 4.12 5.07
N ILE A 83 16.19 3.72 5.88
CA ILE A 83 16.32 3.68 7.35
C ILE A 83 16.94 2.36 7.83
N GLU A 84 16.49 1.22 7.32
CA GLU A 84 16.98 -0.09 7.77
C GLU A 84 18.47 -0.37 7.53
N PRO A 85 19.12 0.04 6.41
CA PRO A 85 20.55 -0.22 6.25
C PRO A 85 21.39 0.54 7.28
N LYS A 86 20.95 1.71 7.73
CA LYS A 86 21.66 2.51 8.73
C LYS A 86 21.59 1.86 10.12
N ALA A 87 20.42 1.36 10.51
CA ALA A 87 20.24 0.69 11.79
C ALA A 87 21.06 -0.62 11.89
N SER A 88 21.12 -1.41 10.81
CA SER A 88 21.91 -2.65 10.79
C SER A 88 23.42 -2.40 10.91
N ILE A 89 23.95 -1.36 10.26
CA ILE A 89 25.38 -1.06 10.29
C ILE A 89 25.80 -0.57 11.69
N THR A 90 25.01 0.31 12.31
CA THR A 90 25.31 0.84 13.65
C THR A 90 25.31 -0.26 14.72
N LEU A 91 24.37 -1.21 14.66
CA LEU A 91 24.36 -2.36 15.58
C LEU A 91 25.57 -3.27 15.39
N SER A 92 26.00 -3.50 14.14
CA SER A 92 27.19 -4.32 13.87
C SER A 92 28.49 -3.66 14.37
N MET A 93 28.61 -2.34 14.25
CA MET A 93 29.76 -1.58 14.77
C MET A 93 29.77 -1.54 16.30
N MET A 94 28.61 -1.35 16.94
CA MET A 94 28.49 -1.41 18.40
C MET A 94 28.80 -2.82 18.94
N ALA A 95 28.38 -3.88 18.23
CA ALA A 95 28.70 -5.25 18.61
C ALA A 95 30.20 -5.56 18.52
N SER A 96 30.90 -5.03 17.51
CA SER A 96 32.37 -5.20 17.41
C SER A 96 33.14 -4.44 18.49
N ASP A 97 32.68 -3.24 18.87
CA ASP A 97 33.34 -2.45 19.91
C ASP A 97 33.23 -3.11 21.29
N ILE A 98 32.07 -3.70 21.61
CA ILE A 98 31.87 -4.45 22.87
C ILE A 98 32.74 -5.71 22.91
N SER A 99 32.86 -6.43 21.79
CA SER A 99 33.75 -7.59 21.69
C SER A 99 35.21 -7.22 21.93
N ASN A 100 35.67 -6.11 21.35
CA ASN A 100 37.07 -5.67 21.49
C ASN A 100 37.39 -5.13 22.90
N MET A 101 36.39 -4.59 23.62
CA MET A 101 36.55 -4.19 25.02
C MET A 101 36.63 -5.38 25.99
N GLY A 102 36.03 -6.52 25.65
CA GLY A 102 36.06 -7.74 26.48
C GLY A 102 37.35 -8.57 26.41
N MET A 103 38.21 -8.33 25.41
CA MET A 103 39.49 -9.04 25.24
C MET A 103 40.70 -8.28 25.82
N GLY A 104 40.49 -7.11 26.42
CA GLY A 104 41.52 -6.28 27.04
C GLY A 104 41.73 -6.50 28.54
N MET A 105 41.10 -7.51 29.15
CA MET A 105 41.25 -7.90 30.56
C MET A 105 41.82 -9.31 30.71
#